data_AF-A0A9P5XH32-F1
#
_entry.id   AF-A0A9P5XH32-F1
#
_cell.length_a   1.000
_cell.length_b   1.000
_cell.length_c   1.000
_cell.angle_alpha   90.00
_cell.angle_beta   90.00
_cell.angle_gamma   90.00
#
_symmetry.space_group_name_H-M   'P 1'
#
loop_
_entity.id
_entity.type
_entity.pdbx_description
1 polymer ?
#
loop_
_entity_poly.entity_id
_entity_poly.type
_entity_poly.pdbx_seq_one_letter_code
_entity_poly.pdbx_strand_id
1 'polypeptide(L)'
;MQRAFDHKHIKPTLILLVALFGTSTIYYRQNLAWIDTASRQFVAFPDPQYPDDSVILEPDGITTGIPVVPHNYRSDGVLEVSSSASHPIHDLIAQAENKWHSKQNIASRNIQQAFYEYRRRYGRFPPKGFDKWWEYVEQHNVQLPDDYDQIWHDIEPFWGLDPADLQRVQSEQEGHSESYTIGKGVGEPIKIVNQSLSKPELMRASEGILSLLKPIEEHLPPFRAVMSPLDNPYAFFDYDVKQAALRAARSKKRLKMQDLPPTTVRGWLSACPEHRSHPAAPSKSGFTGRTFIHDHRKTMDPCFHPKILETHSQFLAFGDFPPTPDRPMIPQFSFCSSTLHYDIRIPSLLSWVQDIHPQEHNPEWDRRSDERLSWRGSNTGMWQTAENRWKESQRPRAVKFASDTEGEVKVLFPPTKRDDPVGEGRNVSRSKINPAFFDVAFAGSPLQCPEDYCKEIEYMFDWRKFQDARGAANFKYVLDVDGNAWSSRFQRLMVSNALVFKASIYPEWFLDRIQPWVHYVPVQVDLSDLHDTLAFFRGDLYGEGSHHELARKMVENSRQWAQKFWRKEDMTAYAFRLMLEYARVMSLDRESMSFSI
;
A
#
# COMPACT_ATOMS: atom_id res chain seq x y z
N MET A 1 1.58 30.92 -65.11
CA MET A 1 0.12 30.73 -65.20
C MET A 1 -0.45 31.26 -63.88
N GLN A 2 -1.21 32.37 -63.85
CA GLN A 2 -2.65 32.48 -64.23
C GLN A 2 -3.53 31.48 -63.46
N ARG A 3 -4.64 31.87 -62.81
CA ARG A 3 -5.26 33.18 -62.46
C ARG A 3 -6.18 32.87 -61.24
N ALA A 4 -6.31 33.74 -60.23
CA ALA A 4 -7.41 34.72 -60.05
C ALA A 4 -8.83 34.13 -60.27
N PHE A 5 -9.86 34.40 -59.46
CA PHE A 5 -10.26 35.64 -58.75
C PHE A 5 -10.75 35.34 -57.30
N ASP A 6 -10.61 36.19 -56.28
CA ASP A 6 -11.19 37.54 -56.06
C ASP A 6 -12.73 37.48 -55.84
N HIS A 7 -13.39 38.28 -54.97
CA HIS A 7 -12.97 39.36 -54.08
C HIS A 7 -14.17 39.84 -53.19
N LYS A 8 -13.92 40.80 -52.28
CA LYS A 8 -14.83 41.92 -51.89
C LYS A 8 -16.10 41.64 -51.03
N HIS A 9 -16.53 42.54 -50.12
CA HIS A 9 -15.83 43.60 -49.35
C HIS A 9 -16.76 44.33 -48.33
N ILE A 10 -16.16 45.29 -47.59
CA ILE A 10 -16.77 46.53 -47.07
C ILE A 10 -17.67 46.44 -45.81
N LYS A 11 -17.08 46.86 -44.68
CA LYS A 11 -17.75 47.69 -43.64
C LYS A 11 -17.90 49.13 -44.18
N PRO A 12 -18.89 49.91 -43.74
CA PRO A 12 -18.56 51.04 -42.83
C PRO A 12 -19.67 51.36 -41.79
N THR A 13 -19.60 52.33 -40.86
CA THR A 13 -18.54 52.99 -40.04
C THR A 13 -19.22 54.10 -39.19
N LEU A 14 -18.81 54.36 -37.93
CA LEU A 14 -19.05 55.62 -37.16
C LEU A 14 -20.52 55.92 -36.67
N ILE A 15 -20.85 56.70 -35.60
CA ILE A 15 -20.08 57.40 -34.52
C ILE A 15 -20.99 57.86 -33.33
N LEU A 16 -20.37 58.37 -32.23
CA LEU A 16 -20.86 59.16 -31.06
C LEU A 16 -21.90 58.54 -30.09
N LEU A 17 -21.69 58.41 -28.77
CA LEU A 17 -21.43 59.36 -27.66
C LEU A 17 -22.66 60.06 -27.02
N VAL A 18 -22.63 60.10 -25.67
CA VAL A 18 -23.35 60.96 -24.69
C VAL A 18 -24.62 60.40 -24.02
N ALA A 19 -24.69 60.67 -22.71
CA ALA A 19 -25.68 60.22 -21.72
C ALA A 19 -26.99 61.02 -21.72
N LEU A 20 -28.01 60.56 -20.96
CA LEU A 20 -28.57 61.22 -19.75
C LEU A 20 -29.93 60.62 -19.31
N PHE A 21 -30.12 60.51 -17.98
CA PHE A 21 -31.36 60.48 -17.15
C PHE A 21 -32.66 59.73 -17.55
N GLY A 22 -33.30 59.09 -16.55
CA GLY A 22 -34.78 58.99 -16.51
C GLY A 22 -35.43 57.85 -15.71
N THR A 23 -35.42 57.92 -14.37
CA THR A 23 -36.42 57.41 -13.38
C THR A 23 -37.48 56.38 -13.82
N SER A 24 -37.77 55.32 -13.04
CA SER A 24 -38.51 55.34 -11.75
C SER A 24 -38.55 53.90 -11.15
N THR A 25 -38.82 53.54 -9.88
CA THR A 25 -39.03 54.22 -8.57
C THR A 25 -39.11 53.16 -7.44
N ILE A 26 -39.00 53.57 -6.15
CA ILE A 26 -39.71 52.99 -4.96
C ILE A 26 -39.26 51.59 -4.43
N TYR A 27 -39.00 51.32 -3.12
CA TYR A 27 -39.05 52.11 -1.84
C TYR A 27 -37.94 51.64 -0.85
N TYR A 28 -37.37 52.58 -0.07
CA TYR A 28 -36.65 52.52 1.25
C TYR A 28 -35.66 51.36 1.60
N ARG A 29 -34.39 51.57 2.02
CA ARG A 29 -33.71 52.43 3.05
C ARG A 29 -33.59 51.85 4.47
N GLN A 30 -32.37 51.48 4.86
CA GLN A 30 -31.53 52.01 5.98
C GLN A 30 -30.19 51.21 5.96
N ASN A 31 -29.01 51.75 5.55
CA ASN A 31 -28.10 52.75 6.14
C ASN A 31 -27.46 52.33 7.49
N LEU A 32 -26.17 52.55 7.83
CA LEU A 32 -24.92 53.00 7.16
C LEU A 32 -23.75 52.53 8.09
N ALA A 33 -22.71 51.83 7.62
CA ALA A 33 -21.40 52.36 7.20
C ALA A 33 -20.57 53.18 8.23
N TRP A 34 -19.36 52.69 8.54
CA TRP A 34 -18.14 53.47 8.79
C TRP A 34 -16.92 52.70 8.26
N ILE A 35 -15.91 53.42 7.78
CA ILE A 35 -14.67 52.94 7.16
C ILE A 35 -13.51 53.66 7.87
N ASP A 36 -12.46 52.96 8.35
CA ASP A 36 -11.19 52.83 7.60
C ASP A 36 -10.06 52.14 8.41
N THR A 37 -9.07 51.64 7.66
CA THR A 37 -7.65 51.40 7.99
C THR A 37 -7.19 50.27 8.93
N ALA A 38 -6.12 49.62 8.43
CA ALA A 38 -4.97 49.06 9.14
C ALA A 38 -5.03 47.61 9.69
N SER A 39 -4.66 46.68 8.80
CA SER A 39 -3.58 45.68 8.99
C SER A 39 -3.65 44.64 10.13
N ARG A 40 -3.45 43.37 9.72
CA ARG A 40 -3.05 42.21 10.54
C ARG A 40 -4.03 41.77 11.63
N GLN A 41 -4.86 40.79 11.29
CA GLN A 41 -5.06 39.61 12.13
C GLN A 41 -5.52 38.43 11.27
N PHE A 42 -4.84 37.28 11.42
CA PHE A 42 -5.34 36.01 10.90
C PHE A 42 -6.51 35.60 11.80
N VAL A 43 -7.72 35.52 11.23
CA VAL A 43 -8.85 34.88 11.92
C VAL A 43 -8.75 33.38 11.65
N ALA A 44 -8.45 32.61 12.69
CA ALA A 44 -8.55 31.16 12.64
C ALA A 44 -10.02 30.75 12.40
N PHE A 45 -10.23 29.69 11.63
CA PHE A 45 -11.53 29.02 11.62
C PHE A 45 -11.82 28.50 13.05
N PRO A 46 -13.08 28.56 13.52
CA PRO A 46 -13.41 28.03 14.83
C PRO A 46 -13.12 26.52 14.86
N ASP A 47 -12.32 26.13 15.84
CA ASP A 47 -12.04 24.74 16.17
C ASP A 47 -13.37 24.04 16.50
N PRO A 48 -13.70 22.89 15.90
CA PRO A 48 -14.86 22.11 16.34
C PRO A 48 -14.63 21.70 17.79
N GLN A 49 -15.44 22.24 18.71
CA GLN A 49 -15.43 21.87 20.12
C GLN A 49 -15.73 20.38 20.29
N TYR A 50 -14.67 19.57 20.34
CA TYR A 50 -14.72 18.32 21.06
C TYR A 50 -14.91 18.65 22.55
N PRO A 51 -15.88 18.03 23.25
CA PRO A 51 -15.96 18.16 24.70
C PRO A 51 -14.75 17.45 25.32
N ASP A 52 -13.90 18.22 25.99
CA ASP A 52 -12.79 17.71 26.79
C ASP A 52 -13.28 17.29 28.19
N ASP A 53 -12.60 16.30 28.75
CA ASP A 53 -13.00 15.43 29.86
C ASP A 53 -13.53 16.13 31.12
N SER A 54 -14.60 15.56 31.71
CA SER A 54 -14.63 15.08 33.13
C SER A 54 -16.06 14.89 33.68
N VAL A 55 -16.68 13.73 33.39
CA VAL A 55 -17.73 13.18 34.26
C VAL A 55 -17.30 11.80 34.72
N ILE A 56 -16.65 11.78 35.88
CA ILE A 56 -16.40 10.55 36.62
C ILE A 56 -17.75 10.06 37.15
N LEU A 57 -18.30 9.02 36.52
CA LEU A 57 -19.35 8.23 37.15
C LEU A 57 -18.66 7.30 38.15
N GLU A 58 -18.86 7.55 39.45
CA GLU A 58 -18.35 6.66 40.50
C GLU A 58 -19.01 5.28 40.39
N PRO A 59 -18.23 4.19 40.34
CA PRO A 59 -18.78 2.86 40.52
C PRO A 59 -18.91 2.57 42.02
N ASP A 60 -20.15 2.52 42.52
CA ASP A 60 -20.47 1.89 43.79
C ASP A 60 -20.15 0.39 43.71
N GLY A 61 -18.89 0.04 44.01
CA GLY A 61 -18.37 -1.31 43.87
C GLY A 61 -16.90 -1.36 44.20
N ILE A 62 -16.58 -1.65 45.47
CA ILE A 62 -15.21 -1.78 45.97
C ILE A 62 -14.50 -2.93 45.22
N THR A 63 -13.77 -2.58 44.16
CA THR A 63 -12.76 -3.44 43.55
C THR A 63 -11.38 -2.93 43.94
N THR A 64 -10.59 -3.80 44.56
CA THR A 64 -9.20 -3.53 44.92
C THR A 64 -8.35 -3.55 43.64
N GLY A 65 -8.42 -2.47 42.86
CA GLY A 65 -7.86 -2.38 41.51
C GLY A 65 -6.41 -1.91 41.47
N ILE A 66 -5.55 -2.71 40.83
CA ILE A 66 -4.26 -2.23 40.31
C ILE A 66 -4.56 -1.23 39.17
N PRO A 67 -3.88 -0.08 39.06
CA PRO A 67 -4.11 0.86 37.97
C PRO A 67 -3.86 0.20 36.60
N VAL A 68 -4.86 0.25 35.72
CA VAL A 68 -4.72 -0.23 34.34
C VAL A 68 -3.86 0.76 33.56
N VAL A 69 -2.71 0.30 33.10
CA VAL A 69 -1.84 1.03 32.18
C VAL A 69 -2.30 0.74 30.74
N PRO A 70 -2.65 1.75 29.92
CA PRO A 70 -3.08 1.53 28.54
C PRO A 70 -1.93 1.02 27.66
N HIS A 71 -2.28 0.38 26.54
CA HIS A 71 -1.31 0.01 25.52
C HIS A 71 -0.61 1.24 24.92
N ASN A 72 0.67 1.10 24.55
CA ASN A 72 1.49 2.19 24.05
C ASN A 72 1.57 2.14 22.51
N TYR A 73 0.82 3.00 21.82
CA TYR A 73 0.83 3.12 20.36
C TYR A 73 2.03 3.94 19.89
N ARG A 74 3.08 3.26 19.40
CA ARG A 74 4.32 3.92 18.98
C ARG A 74 4.20 4.54 17.57
N SER A 75 4.99 5.58 17.33
CA SER A 75 4.95 6.37 16.09
C SER A 75 5.40 5.61 14.83
N ASP A 76 6.16 4.53 15.02
CA ASP A 76 6.70 3.59 14.02
C ASP A 76 5.72 2.48 13.57
N GLY A 77 4.49 2.49 14.09
CA GLY A 77 3.40 1.62 13.63
C GLY A 77 3.18 0.34 14.44
N VAL A 78 3.99 0.08 15.48
CA VAL A 78 3.74 -1.00 16.44
C VAL A 78 3.09 -0.47 17.73
N LEU A 79 2.24 -1.31 18.33
CA LEU A 79 1.65 -1.12 19.66
C LEU A 79 2.43 -1.99 20.63
N GLU A 80 2.83 -1.45 21.78
CA GLU A 80 3.48 -2.18 22.87
C GLU A 80 2.46 -2.54 23.96
N VAL A 81 2.47 -3.80 24.40
CA VAL A 81 1.40 -4.39 25.22
C VAL A 81 1.66 -4.20 26.71
N SER A 82 0.80 -3.44 27.40
CA SER A 82 0.71 -3.53 28.87
C SER A 82 0.10 -4.87 29.30
N SER A 83 0.67 -5.49 30.33
CA SER A 83 0.12 -6.70 30.97
C SER A 83 -1.12 -6.43 31.82
N SER A 84 -1.42 -5.16 32.15
CA SER A 84 -2.56 -4.77 32.99
C SER A 84 -3.85 -4.46 32.23
N ALA A 85 -3.78 -4.31 30.91
CA ALA A 85 -4.92 -4.06 30.03
C ALA A 85 -5.45 -5.35 29.38
N SER A 86 -6.62 -5.28 28.75
CA SER A 86 -7.22 -6.34 27.94
C SER A 86 -6.34 -6.78 26.76
N HIS A 87 -6.73 -7.83 26.03
CA HIS A 87 -5.96 -8.25 24.86
C HIS A 87 -6.06 -7.21 23.71
N PRO A 88 -4.94 -6.66 23.20
CA PRO A 88 -4.94 -5.48 22.32
C PRO A 88 -5.60 -5.70 20.95
N ILE A 89 -5.70 -6.95 20.48
CA ILE A 89 -6.35 -7.27 19.20
C ILE A 89 -7.84 -6.86 19.19
N HIS A 90 -8.52 -6.83 20.34
CA HIS A 90 -9.88 -6.28 20.42
C HIS A 90 -9.94 -4.81 20.00
N ASP A 91 -9.01 -4.00 20.50
CA ASP A 91 -8.94 -2.56 20.20
C ASP A 91 -8.43 -2.31 18.78
N LEU A 92 -7.49 -3.11 18.31
CA LEU A 92 -6.99 -3.05 16.92
C LEU A 92 -8.11 -3.33 15.91
N ILE A 93 -8.94 -4.36 16.15
CA ILE A 93 -10.12 -4.65 15.33
C ILE A 93 -11.13 -3.50 15.43
N ALA A 94 -11.51 -3.07 16.64
CA ALA A 94 -12.52 -2.01 16.82
C ALA A 94 -12.11 -0.67 16.16
N GLN A 95 -10.85 -0.25 16.32
CA GLN A 95 -10.32 0.94 15.67
C GLN A 95 -10.27 0.80 14.15
N ALA A 96 -9.93 -0.38 13.64
CA ALA A 96 -9.89 -0.64 12.20
C ALA A 96 -11.29 -0.67 11.58
N GLU A 97 -12.28 -1.24 12.25
CA GLU A 97 -13.69 -1.19 11.83
C GLU A 97 -14.19 0.26 11.79
N ASN A 98 -13.89 1.06 12.82
CA ASN A 98 -14.22 2.50 12.84
C ASN A 98 -13.56 3.28 11.69
N LYS A 99 -12.29 2.99 11.37
CA LYS A 99 -11.59 3.57 10.20
C LYS A 99 -12.25 3.14 8.88
N TRP A 100 -12.63 1.87 8.75
CA TRP A 100 -13.30 1.32 7.56
C TRP A 100 -14.69 1.92 7.31
N HIS A 101 -15.50 2.05 8.36
CA HIS A 101 -16.81 2.70 8.27
C HIS A 101 -16.68 4.19 7.96
N SER A 102 -15.75 4.89 8.61
CA SER A 102 -15.49 6.31 8.34
C SER A 102 -15.11 6.54 6.88
N LYS A 103 -14.19 5.74 6.34
CA LYS A 103 -13.74 5.79 4.94
C LYS A 103 -14.91 5.65 3.94
N GLN A 104 -15.79 4.68 4.16
CA GLN A 104 -16.98 4.48 3.31
C GLN A 104 -17.99 5.61 3.45
N ASN A 105 -18.20 6.14 4.66
CA ASN A 105 -19.20 7.18 4.93
C ASN A 105 -18.87 8.53 4.26
N ILE A 106 -17.58 8.87 4.19
CA ILE A 106 -17.09 10.14 3.61
C ILE A 106 -16.83 10.08 2.10
N ALA A 107 -16.92 8.90 1.49
CA ALA A 107 -16.64 8.70 0.07
C ALA A 107 -17.56 9.56 -0.83
N SER A 108 -16.96 10.21 -1.82
CA SER A 108 -17.64 11.10 -2.75
C SER A 108 -18.73 10.40 -3.55
N ARG A 109 -19.87 11.08 -3.73
CA ARG A 109 -21.08 10.56 -4.41
C ARG A 109 -21.40 11.25 -5.73
N ASN A 110 -20.61 12.25 -6.12
CA ASN A 110 -20.71 12.97 -7.39
C ASN A 110 -19.36 13.62 -7.72
N ILE A 111 -19.19 14.00 -8.99
CA ILE A 111 -17.96 14.60 -9.51
C ILE A 111 -17.56 15.89 -8.77
N GLN A 112 -18.51 16.70 -8.28
CA GLN A 112 -18.20 17.92 -7.54
C GLN A 112 -17.57 17.60 -6.18
N GLN A 113 -18.11 16.62 -5.44
CA GLN A 113 -17.52 16.13 -4.19
C GLN A 113 -16.11 15.58 -4.44
N ALA A 114 -15.95 14.70 -5.42
CA ALA A 114 -14.65 14.09 -5.74
C ALA A 114 -13.62 15.11 -6.22
N PHE A 115 -14.06 16.16 -6.92
CA PHE A 115 -13.21 17.29 -7.31
C PHE A 115 -12.69 18.06 -6.09
N TYR A 116 -13.55 18.41 -5.13
CA TYR A 116 -13.14 19.11 -3.92
C TYR A 116 -12.33 18.23 -2.97
N GLU A 117 -12.66 16.95 -2.86
CA GLU A 117 -11.95 15.98 -2.03
C GLU A 117 -10.54 15.71 -2.58
N TYR A 118 -10.39 15.53 -3.90
CA TYR A 118 -9.07 15.48 -4.53
C TYR A 118 -8.25 16.75 -4.25
N ARG A 119 -8.86 17.94 -4.33
CA ARG A 119 -8.20 19.21 -4.01
C ARG A 119 -7.78 19.29 -2.53
N ARG A 120 -8.59 18.75 -1.61
CA ARG A 120 -8.31 18.67 -0.18
C ARG A 120 -7.15 17.71 0.11
N ARG A 121 -7.13 16.53 -0.52
CA ARG A 121 -6.09 15.50 -0.34
C ARG A 121 -4.74 15.93 -0.92
N TYR A 122 -4.71 16.40 -2.17
CA TYR A 122 -3.45 16.55 -2.93
C TYR A 122 -3.06 18.01 -3.22
N GLY A 123 -3.86 19.00 -2.81
CA GLY A 123 -3.56 20.43 -2.99
C GLY A 123 -3.54 20.92 -4.45
N ARG A 124 -4.09 20.14 -5.38
CA ARG A 124 -4.07 20.37 -6.83
C ARG A 124 -5.46 20.15 -7.43
N PHE A 125 -5.71 20.74 -8.60
CA PHE A 125 -6.85 20.34 -9.43
C PHE A 125 -6.66 18.90 -9.95
N PRO A 126 -7.74 18.12 -10.19
CA PRO A 126 -7.65 16.81 -10.85
C PRO A 126 -7.03 16.91 -12.26
N PRO A 127 -6.60 15.79 -12.86
CA PRO A 127 -6.07 15.77 -14.21
C PRO A 127 -7.20 15.90 -15.25
N LYS A 128 -6.89 16.44 -16.42
CA LYS A 128 -7.81 16.44 -17.57
C LYS A 128 -8.23 15.00 -17.90
N GLY A 129 -9.53 14.77 -18.09
CA GLY A 129 -10.10 13.42 -18.20
C GLY A 129 -10.62 12.86 -16.86
N PHE A 130 -10.54 13.61 -15.76
CA PHE A 130 -11.16 13.24 -14.47
C PHE A 130 -12.68 13.05 -14.56
N ASP A 131 -13.35 13.81 -15.44
CA ASP A 131 -14.74 13.61 -15.83
C ASP A 131 -14.97 12.21 -16.44
N LYS A 132 -14.11 11.79 -17.37
CA LYS A 132 -14.20 10.47 -18.02
C LYS A 132 -13.84 9.32 -17.09
N TRP A 133 -12.93 9.57 -16.15
CA TRP A 133 -12.69 8.66 -15.04
C TRP A 133 -13.89 8.57 -14.09
N TRP A 134 -14.59 9.67 -13.79
CA TRP A 134 -15.80 9.65 -12.98
C TRP A 134 -16.96 8.91 -13.67
N GLU A 135 -17.17 9.15 -14.98
CA GLU A 135 -18.13 8.40 -15.80
C GLU A 135 -17.85 6.88 -15.74
N TYR A 136 -16.59 6.46 -15.82
CA TYR A 136 -16.19 5.06 -15.67
C TYR A 136 -16.50 4.51 -14.26
N VAL A 137 -16.20 5.29 -13.22
CA VAL A 137 -16.47 4.95 -11.81
C VAL A 137 -17.97 4.73 -11.56
N GLU A 138 -18.82 5.61 -12.07
CA GLU A 138 -20.28 5.49 -11.97
C GLU A 138 -20.79 4.28 -12.76
N GLN A 139 -20.39 4.13 -14.02
CA GLN A 139 -20.82 3.03 -14.89
C GLN A 139 -20.52 1.64 -14.31
N HIS A 140 -19.36 1.48 -13.66
CA HIS A 140 -18.91 0.18 -13.14
C HIS A 140 -19.11 0.04 -11.62
N ASN A 141 -19.79 1.00 -10.98
CA ASN A 141 -20.02 1.04 -9.54
C ASN A 141 -18.72 0.84 -8.74
N VAL A 142 -17.67 1.59 -9.09
CA VAL A 142 -16.36 1.53 -8.42
C VAL A 142 -16.46 2.20 -7.05
N GLN A 143 -16.16 1.44 -6.00
CA GLN A 143 -16.23 1.94 -4.62
C GLN A 143 -14.95 2.67 -4.23
N LEU A 144 -15.05 3.53 -3.21
CA LEU A 144 -13.95 4.38 -2.70
C LEU A 144 -13.26 5.19 -3.81
N PRO A 145 -13.97 6.13 -4.47
CA PRO A 145 -13.41 6.94 -5.54
C PRO A 145 -12.31 7.91 -5.08
N ASP A 146 -12.17 8.18 -3.78
CA ASP A 146 -11.19 9.14 -3.27
C ASP A 146 -9.88 8.49 -2.77
N ASP A 147 -9.90 7.21 -2.42
CA ASP A 147 -8.77 6.49 -1.80
C ASP A 147 -7.78 5.95 -2.84
N TYR A 148 -7.10 6.90 -3.49
CA TYR A 148 -6.03 6.69 -4.48
C TYR A 148 -4.69 7.26 -4.01
N ASP A 149 -4.52 7.49 -2.70
CA ASP A 149 -3.32 8.11 -2.13
C ASP A 149 -2.02 7.37 -2.53
N GLN A 150 -2.08 6.06 -2.81
CA GLN A 150 -0.93 5.30 -3.29
C GLN A 150 -0.40 5.76 -4.66
N ILE A 151 -1.27 6.25 -5.57
CA ILE A 151 -0.85 6.92 -6.81
C ILE A 151 -0.06 8.19 -6.49
N TRP A 152 -0.56 8.95 -5.50
CA TRP A 152 0.06 10.21 -5.10
C TRP A 152 1.44 10.01 -4.49
N HIS A 153 1.60 9.03 -3.60
CA HIS A 153 2.88 8.69 -2.99
C HIS A 153 3.99 8.35 -4.01
N ASP A 154 3.61 7.78 -5.17
CA ASP A 154 4.53 7.41 -6.25
C ASP A 154 4.86 8.59 -7.16
N ILE A 155 3.85 9.44 -7.44
CA ILE A 155 3.94 10.49 -8.45
C ILE A 155 4.36 11.87 -7.86
N GLU A 156 4.15 12.13 -6.56
CA GLU A 156 4.53 13.41 -5.92
C GLU A 156 6.01 13.79 -6.08
N PRO A 157 7.01 12.88 -5.97
CA PRO A 157 8.41 13.24 -6.21
C PRO A 157 8.62 13.83 -7.62
N PHE A 158 8.05 13.22 -8.65
CA PHE A 158 8.19 13.66 -10.03
C PHE A 158 7.48 15.00 -10.31
N TRP A 159 6.45 15.37 -9.54
CA TRP A 159 5.88 16.73 -9.59
C TRP A 159 6.90 17.84 -9.26
N GLY A 160 7.92 17.52 -8.46
CA GLY A 160 8.99 18.45 -8.09
C GLY A 160 10.11 18.56 -9.12
N LEU A 161 10.13 17.71 -10.14
CA LEU A 161 11.15 17.67 -11.18
C LEU A 161 10.66 18.35 -12.47
N ASP A 162 11.60 18.90 -13.23
CA ASP A 162 11.31 19.52 -14.52
C ASP A 162 10.86 18.48 -15.57
N PRO A 163 9.72 18.70 -16.27
CA PRO A 163 9.17 17.72 -17.19
C PRO A 163 10.02 17.47 -18.44
N ALA A 164 10.86 18.42 -18.89
CA ALA A 164 11.75 18.17 -20.02
C ALA A 164 12.88 17.20 -19.63
N ASP A 165 13.39 17.34 -18.42
CA ASP A 165 14.35 16.40 -17.82
C ASP A 165 13.73 15.02 -17.61
N LEU A 166 12.48 14.94 -17.13
CA LEU A 166 11.74 13.67 -17.01
C LEU A 166 11.54 12.98 -18.37
N GLN A 167 11.10 13.70 -19.39
CA GLN A 167 10.94 13.13 -20.74
C GLN A 167 12.27 12.62 -21.31
N ARG A 168 13.36 13.36 -21.09
CA ARG A 168 14.70 12.95 -21.53
C ARG A 168 15.12 11.62 -20.91
N VAL A 169 15.08 11.49 -19.58
CA VAL A 169 15.52 10.24 -18.91
C VAL A 169 14.58 9.08 -19.17
N GLN A 170 13.28 9.35 -19.34
CA GLN A 170 12.30 8.34 -19.73
C GLN A 170 12.62 7.79 -21.12
N SER A 171 12.99 8.66 -22.07
CA SER A 171 13.42 8.26 -23.42
C SER A 171 14.76 7.52 -23.42
N GLU A 172 15.69 7.88 -22.54
CA GLU A 172 16.97 7.17 -22.34
C GLU A 172 16.74 5.75 -21.80
N GLN A 173 15.73 5.55 -20.95
CA GLN A 173 15.43 4.26 -20.30
C GLN A 173 14.72 3.24 -21.21
N GLU A 174 14.05 3.64 -22.30
CA GLU A 174 13.22 2.71 -23.10
C GLU A 174 13.97 1.54 -23.76
N GLY A 175 15.27 1.70 -23.96
CA GLY A 175 16.16 0.66 -24.49
C GLY A 175 16.99 -0.05 -23.43
N HIS A 176 16.83 0.30 -22.15
CA HIS A 176 17.62 -0.28 -21.05
C HIS A 176 17.41 -1.79 -20.98
N SER A 177 18.46 -2.54 -20.65
CA SER A 177 18.39 -3.99 -20.49
C SER A 177 17.33 -4.37 -19.44
N GLU A 178 16.54 -5.40 -19.76
CA GLU A 178 15.37 -5.84 -19.01
C GLU A 178 14.33 -4.73 -18.81
N SER A 179 13.87 -4.13 -19.91
CA SER A 179 12.75 -3.18 -19.91
C SER A 179 11.80 -3.38 -21.10
N TYR A 180 10.56 -2.92 -20.96
CA TYR A 180 9.63 -2.74 -22.07
C TYR A 180 8.81 -1.47 -21.88
N THR A 181 8.36 -0.85 -22.97
CA THR A 181 7.61 0.40 -22.93
C THR A 181 6.20 0.19 -23.46
N ILE A 182 5.19 0.47 -22.65
CA ILE A 182 3.80 0.60 -23.09
C ILE A 182 3.59 2.07 -23.49
N GLY A 183 2.99 2.32 -24.65
CA GLY A 183 2.80 3.68 -25.14
C GLY A 183 1.53 3.88 -25.96
N LYS A 184 1.13 5.16 -26.05
CA LYS A 184 0.00 5.65 -26.85
C LYS A 184 0.40 6.93 -27.58
N GLY A 185 0.16 6.98 -28.90
CA GLY A 185 0.27 8.19 -29.72
C GLY A 185 -1.03 8.99 -29.77
N VAL A 186 -1.02 10.14 -30.46
CA VAL A 186 -2.25 10.91 -30.72
C VAL A 186 -3.12 10.13 -31.70
N GLY A 187 -4.30 9.68 -31.25
CA GLY A 187 -5.22 8.87 -32.07
C GLY A 187 -4.77 7.42 -32.31
N GLU A 188 -3.67 6.97 -31.71
CA GLU A 188 -3.20 5.58 -31.80
C GLU A 188 -3.72 4.72 -30.64
N PRO A 189 -3.92 3.40 -30.85
CA PRO A 189 -4.23 2.46 -29.77
C PRO A 189 -3.04 2.25 -28.84
N ILE A 190 -3.31 1.77 -27.62
CA ILE A 190 -2.26 1.42 -26.66
C ILE A 190 -1.58 0.12 -27.09
N LYS A 191 -0.24 0.11 -27.11
CA LYS A 191 0.58 -1.04 -27.51
C LYS A 191 1.94 -1.03 -26.80
N ILE A 192 2.67 -2.14 -26.89
CA ILE A 192 4.11 -2.17 -26.61
C ILE A 192 4.81 -1.43 -27.76
N VAL A 193 5.59 -0.41 -27.44
CA VAL A 193 6.26 0.49 -28.41
C VAL A 193 7.78 0.34 -28.42
N ASN A 194 8.36 -0.29 -27.40
CA ASN A 194 9.77 -0.64 -27.31
C ASN A 194 9.96 -1.83 -26.35
N GLN A 195 10.99 -2.65 -26.54
CA GLN A 195 11.35 -3.75 -25.62
C GLN A 195 12.83 -4.13 -25.76
N SER A 196 13.48 -4.42 -24.63
CA SER A 196 14.88 -4.81 -24.52
C SER A 196 14.99 -5.87 -23.43
N LEU A 197 14.78 -7.14 -23.79
CA LEU A 197 14.61 -8.26 -22.86
C LEU A 197 15.49 -9.43 -23.27
N SER A 198 16.15 -10.10 -22.32
CA SER A 198 16.87 -11.35 -22.61
C SER A 198 15.95 -12.55 -22.86
N LYS A 199 14.70 -12.48 -22.37
CA LYS A 199 13.77 -13.61 -22.29
C LYS A 199 12.32 -13.20 -22.58
N PRO A 200 11.58 -13.85 -23.50
CA PRO A 200 10.18 -13.51 -23.79
C PRO A 200 9.23 -13.67 -22.59
N GLU A 201 9.51 -14.59 -21.67
CA GLU A 201 8.65 -14.90 -20.52
C GLU A 201 8.54 -13.73 -19.53
N LEU A 202 9.46 -12.77 -19.61
CA LEU A 202 9.44 -11.52 -18.84
C LEU A 202 8.24 -10.62 -19.20
N MET A 203 7.61 -10.83 -20.38
CA MET A 203 6.39 -10.13 -20.78
C MET A 203 5.09 -10.70 -20.17
N ARG A 204 5.17 -11.72 -19.30
CA ARG A 204 4.03 -12.44 -18.69
C ARG A 204 2.92 -11.58 -18.07
N ALA A 205 3.22 -10.36 -17.67
CA ALA A 205 2.26 -9.43 -17.07
C ALA A 205 1.80 -8.31 -18.01
N SER A 206 2.45 -8.12 -19.16
CA SER A 206 2.15 -7.03 -20.10
C SER A 206 0.73 -7.15 -20.69
N GLU A 207 0.29 -8.37 -21.03
CA GLU A 207 -1.08 -8.65 -21.49
C GLU A 207 -2.13 -8.27 -20.44
N GLY A 208 -1.84 -8.53 -19.15
CA GLY A 208 -2.70 -8.16 -18.03
C GLY A 208 -2.84 -6.64 -17.90
N ILE A 209 -1.74 -5.89 -18.01
CA ILE A 209 -1.77 -4.42 -17.98
C ILE A 209 -2.50 -3.87 -19.22
N LEU A 210 -2.20 -4.37 -20.42
CA LEU A 210 -2.88 -3.96 -21.65
C LEU A 210 -4.39 -4.23 -21.57
N SER A 211 -4.81 -5.37 -21.00
CA SER A 211 -6.22 -5.68 -20.76
C SER A 211 -6.91 -4.72 -19.77
N LEU A 212 -6.18 -4.15 -18.80
CA LEU A 212 -6.73 -3.14 -17.88
C LEU A 212 -6.84 -1.76 -18.54
N LEU A 213 -5.91 -1.42 -19.44
CA LEU A 213 -5.88 -0.14 -20.15
C LEU A 213 -6.79 -0.09 -21.38
N LYS A 214 -7.12 -1.24 -21.99
CA LYS A 214 -7.90 -1.31 -23.23
C LYS A 214 -9.30 -0.66 -23.12
N PRO A 215 -10.12 -0.87 -22.07
CA PRO A 215 -11.48 -0.30 -21.99
C PRO A 215 -11.53 1.22 -21.83
N ILE A 216 -10.40 1.85 -21.49
CA ILE A 216 -10.27 3.29 -21.21
C ILE A 216 -9.38 3.99 -22.22
N GLU A 217 -8.89 3.28 -23.25
CA GLU A 217 -7.77 3.75 -24.07
C GLU A 217 -8.09 5.05 -24.80
N GLU A 218 -9.34 5.23 -25.25
CA GLU A 218 -9.78 6.43 -25.99
C GLU A 218 -9.68 7.70 -25.15
N HIS A 219 -9.90 7.60 -23.84
CA HIS A 219 -9.89 8.73 -22.91
C HIS A 219 -8.49 9.09 -22.37
N LEU A 220 -7.50 8.21 -22.54
CA LEU A 220 -6.13 8.48 -22.11
C LEU A 220 -5.40 9.42 -23.08
N PRO A 221 -4.66 10.43 -22.57
CA PRO A 221 -3.75 11.23 -23.40
C PRO A 221 -2.57 10.37 -23.92
N PRO A 222 -1.76 10.88 -24.87
CA PRO A 222 -0.51 10.23 -25.25
C PRO A 222 0.42 10.04 -24.05
N PHE A 223 1.09 8.89 -23.99
CA PHE A 223 2.08 8.59 -22.95
C PHE A 223 3.11 7.58 -23.46
N ARG A 224 4.26 7.50 -22.76
CA ARG A 224 5.25 6.43 -22.88
C ARG A 224 5.65 6.04 -21.47
N ALA A 225 5.41 4.79 -21.10
CA ALA A 225 5.53 4.28 -19.75
C ALA A 225 6.46 3.07 -19.76
N VAL A 226 7.69 3.27 -19.25
CA VAL A 226 8.71 2.23 -19.19
C VAL A 226 8.45 1.34 -17.99
N MET A 227 8.46 0.04 -18.21
CA MET A 227 8.08 -1.00 -17.26
C MET A 227 9.31 -1.86 -16.95
N SER A 228 9.59 -2.05 -15.66
CA SER A 228 10.36 -3.19 -15.20
C SER A 228 9.54 -4.46 -15.41
N PRO A 229 10.08 -5.51 -16.06
CA PRO A 229 9.47 -6.83 -16.13
C PRO A 229 9.79 -7.70 -14.91
N LEU A 230 10.69 -7.24 -14.03
CA LEU A 230 11.20 -8.01 -12.91
C LEU A 230 10.23 -7.96 -11.72
N ASP A 231 10.33 -8.96 -10.84
CA ASP A 231 9.53 -9.00 -9.60
C ASP A 231 9.94 -7.89 -8.64
N ASN A 232 11.25 -7.70 -8.46
CA ASN A 232 11.83 -6.72 -7.54
C ASN A 232 11.72 -5.28 -8.10
N PRO A 233 11.45 -4.27 -7.23
CA PRO A 233 11.66 -2.89 -7.60
C PRO A 233 13.14 -2.63 -7.82
N TYR A 234 13.43 -1.67 -8.68
CA TYR A 234 14.79 -1.32 -9.09
C TYR A 234 15.17 0.11 -8.72
N ALA A 235 14.19 1.03 -8.71
CA ALA A 235 14.45 2.46 -8.66
C ALA A 235 14.72 2.91 -7.22
N PHE A 236 15.99 3.05 -6.83
CA PHE A 236 16.41 3.34 -5.44
C PHE A 236 16.71 4.84 -5.24
N PHE A 237 16.09 5.51 -4.27
CA PHE A 237 16.23 6.96 -4.07
C PHE A 237 17.19 7.36 -2.94
N ASP A 238 17.73 8.57 -3.05
CA ASP A 238 18.39 9.29 -1.96
C ASP A 238 17.37 10.13 -1.19
N TYR A 239 17.47 10.14 0.15
CA TYR A 239 16.53 10.83 1.03
C TYR A 239 16.45 12.32 0.73
N ASP A 240 17.59 13.00 0.61
CA ASP A 240 17.63 14.45 0.43
C ASP A 240 17.21 14.86 -0.98
N VAL A 241 17.52 14.05 -1.99
CA VAL A 241 16.96 14.18 -3.35
C VAL A 241 15.44 14.07 -3.33
N LYS A 242 14.88 13.04 -2.67
CA LYS A 242 13.42 12.86 -2.54
C LYS A 242 12.79 14.02 -1.76
N GLN A 243 13.39 14.47 -0.65
CA GLN A 243 12.88 15.62 0.11
C GLN A 243 13.01 16.94 -0.65
N ALA A 244 14.04 17.14 -1.48
CA ALA A 244 14.14 18.31 -2.36
C ALA A 244 13.02 18.32 -3.40
N ALA A 245 12.78 17.17 -4.06
CA ALA A 245 11.71 16.99 -5.02
C ALA A 245 10.32 17.21 -4.39
N LEU A 246 10.01 16.56 -3.25
CA LEU A 246 8.74 16.76 -2.53
C LEU A 246 8.53 18.23 -2.09
N ARG A 247 9.57 18.91 -1.59
CA ARG A 247 9.50 20.34 -1.23
C ARG A 247 9.24 21.22 -2.45
N ALA A 248 9.88 20.94 -3.58
CA ALA A 248 9.62 21.63 -4.84
C ALA A 248 8.17 21.41 -5.31
N ALA A 249 7.70 20.16 -5.32
CA ALA A 249 6.34 19.79 -5.68
C ALA A 249 5.30 20.59 -4.88
N ARG A 250 5.39 20.58 -3.54
CA ARG A 250 4.50 21.32 -2.63
C ARG A 250 4.56 22.83 -2.83
N SER A 251 5.75 23.36 -3.11
CA SER A 251 5.98 24.77 -3.40
C SER A 251 5.57 25.18 -4.83
N LYS A 252 5.03 24.26 -5.65
CA LYS A 252 4.76 24.43 -7.09
C LYS A 252 5.99 24.86 -7.91
N LYS A 253 7.18 24.50 -7.45
CA LYS A 253 8.46 24.69 -8.14
C LYS A 253 8.85 23.41 -8.88
N ARG A 254 9.79 23.52 -9.81
CA ARG A 254 10.37 22.42 -10.58
C ARG A 254 11.89 22.55 -10.51
N LEU A 255 12.56 21.49 -10.07
CA LEU A 255 14.02 21.39 -10.04
C LEU A 255 14.49 20.71 -11.33
N LYS A 256 15.53 21.25 -11.95
CA LYS A 256 16.27 20.50 -12.98
C LYS A 256 17.12 19.42 -12.29
N MET A 257 17.40 18.33 -13.00
CA MET A 257 18.17 17.21 -12.44
C MET A 257 19.61 17.58 -12.06
N GLN A 258 20.18 18.56 -12.76
CA GLN A 258 21.47 19.18 -12.43
C GLN A 258 21.46 19.98 -11.11
N ASP A 259 20.31 20.50 -10.68
CA ASP A 259 20.15 21.36 -9.50
C ASP A 259 19.74 20.54 -8.25
N LEU A 260 19.65 19.21 -8.38
CA LEU A 260 19.37 18.30 -7.26
C LEU A 260 20.56 18.24 -6.28
N PRO A 261 20.29 18.06 -4.96
CA PRO A 261 21.34 17.92 -3.97
C PRO A 261 22.28 16.73 -4.29
N PRO A 262 23.52 16.75 -3.78
CA PRO A 262 24.38 15.57 -3.84
C PRO A 262 23.72 14.39 -3.12
N THR A 263 24.01 13.18 -3.59
CA THR A 263 23.55 11.94 -2.95
C THR A 263 24.52 11.52 -1.84
N THR A 264 23.99 10.98 -0.75
CA THR A 264 24.76 10.56 0.43
C THR A 264 24.86 9.04 0.43
N VAL A 265 26.00 8.50 -0.03
CA VAL A 265 26.18 7.05 -0.20
C VAL A 265 26.37 6.33 1.15
N ARG A 266 25.26 5.78 1.67
CA ARG A 266 25.19 4.96 2.89
C ARG A 266 24.50 3.60 2.63
N GLY A 267 24.66 3.06 1.42
CA GLY A 267 23.93 1.87 0.97
C GLY A 267 22.41 2.09 1.04
N TRP A 268 21.65 1.10 1.50
CA TRP A 268 20.20 1.23 1.68
C TRP A 268 19.77 2.38 2.61
N LEU A 269 20.61 2.76 3.58
CA LEU A 269 20.32 3.87 4.50
C LEU A 269 20.39 5.26 3.83
N SER A 270 20.86 5.35 2.57
CA SER A 270 20.80 6.59 1.77
C SER A 270 19.36 7.08 1.58
N ALA A 271 18.37 6.18 1.55
CA ALA A 271 16.94 6.52 1.49
C ALA A 271 16.35 6.96 2.85
N CYS A 272 17.13 6.92 3.94
CA CYS A 272 16.70 7.27 5.29
C CYS A 272 17.35 8.57 5.79
N PRO A 273 16.65 9.40 6.59
CA PRO A 273 17.24 10.57 7.21
C PRO A 273 18.40 10.20 8.15
N GLU A 274 19.45 11.02 8.19
CA GLU A 274 20.65 10.76 8.99
C GLU A 274 20.37 10.67 10.50
N HIS A 275 19.45 11.50 11.00
CA HIS A 275 19.07 11.56 12.41
C HIS A 275 17.67 10.97 12.63
N ARG A 276 17.53 9.64 12.50
CA ARG A 276 16.44 8.94 13.19
C ARG A 276 16.90 8.58 14.60
N SER A 277 16.32 9.24 15.59
CA SER A 277 16.34 8.73 16.96
C SER A 277 15.71 7.34 16.96
N HIS A 278 16.46 6.32 17.35
CA HIS A 278 15.88 5.01 17.61
C HIS A 278 14.75 5.15 18.64
N PRO A 279 13.62 4.44 18.50
CA PRO A 279 12.61 4.35 19.54
C PRO A 279 13.25 3.93 20.87
N ALA A 280 12.67 4.41 21.97
CA ALA A 280 13.34 4.56 23.25
C ALA A 280 13.82 3.26 23.93
N ALA A 281 14.61 3.49 24.99
CA ALA A 281 15.08 2.59 26.04
C ALA A 281 14.11 1.44 26.44
N PRO A 282 14.63 0.34 27.03
CA PRO A 282 13.87 -0.88 27.34
C PRO A 282 12.55 -0.67 28.08
N SER A 283 11.65 -1.65 27.90
CA SER A 283 10.32 -1.77 28.51
C SER A 283 10.24 -1.14 29.90
N LYS A 284 9.35 -0.17 30.05
CA LYS A 284 8.98 0.38 31.37
C LYS A 284 8.25 -0.71 32.15
N SER A 285 8.39 -0.71 33.47
CA SER A 285 7.61 -1.59 34.36
C SER A 285 6.11 -1.51 34.03
N GLY A 286 5.48 -2.65 33.71
CA GLY A 286 4.07 -2.73 33.32
C GLY A 286 3.83 -3.03 31.82
N PHE A 287 4.89 -3.21 31.03
CA PHE A 287 4.82 -3.68 29.63
C PHE A 287 5.51 -5.04 29.44
N THR A 288 4.88 -5.92 28.67
CA THR A 288 5.32 -7.31 28.44
C THR A 288 6.53 -7.44 27.51
N GLY A 289 6.91 -6.35 26.83
CA GLY A 289 7.87 -6.34 25.72
C GLY A 289 7.30 -6.90 24.41
N ARG A 290 6.01 -7.24 24.34
CA ARG A 290 5.34 -7.70 23.12
C ARG A 290 4.80 -6.55 22.29
N THR A 291 4.76 -6.75 20.98
CA THR A 291 4.26 -5.79 20.01
C THR A 291 3.24 -6.38 19.04
N PHE A 292 2.33 -5.55 18.55
CA PHE A 292 1.41 -5.87 17.43
C PHE A 292 1.36 -4.69 16.45
N ILE A 293 1.08 -4.93 15.18
CA ILE A 293 0.97 -3.88 14.16
C ILE A 293 -0.34 -3.07 14.33
N HIS A 294 -0.26 -1.74 14.49
CA HIS A 294 -1.42 -0.84 14.36
C HIS A 294 -1.42 -0.02 13.06
N ASP A 295 -0.26 0.15 12.42
CA ASP A 295 -0.08 0.82 11.13
C ASP A 295 0.88 0.01 10.24
N HIS A 296 0.31 -0.84 9.38
CA HIS A 296 1.08 -1.77 8.55
C HIS A 296 1.96 -1.05 7.52
N ARG A 297 1.57 0.15 7.04
CA ARG A 297 2.39 0.93 6.09
C ARG A 297 3.69 1.40 6.74
N LYS A 298 3.66 1.75 8.04
CA LYS A 298 4.86 2.15 8.78
C LYS A 298 5.75 0.98 9.14
N THR A 299 5.19 -0.17 9.47
CA THR A 299 5.99 -1.37 9.78
C THR A 299 6.65 -1.98 8.55
N MET A 300 6.22 -1.61 7.34
CA MET A 300 6.91 -1.91 6.07
C MET A 300 8.19 -1.06 5.85
N ASP A 301 8.37 0.06 6.56
CA ASP A 301 9.48 1.00 6.30
C ASP A 301 10.80 0.56 6.97
N PRO A 302 11.86 0.19 6.23
CA PRO A 302 13.14 -0.16 6.84
C PRO A 302 13.79 1.03 7.57
N CYS A 303 13.40 2.27 7.27
CA CYS A 303 13.89 3.40 8.05
C CYS A 303 13.23 3.47 9.45
N PHE A 304 12.06 2.88 9.68
CA PHE A 304 11.49 2.70 11.02
C PHE A 304 11.96 1.37 11.65
N HIS A 305 12.06 0.32 10.83
CA HIS A 305 12.39 -1.04 11.25
C HIS A 305 13.66 -1.55 10.53
N PRO A 306 14.87 -1.08 10.90
CA PRO A 306 16.10 -1.33 10.15
C PRO A 306 16.48 -2.81 10.05
N LYS A 307 15.98 -3.67 10.95
CA LYS A 307 16.18 -5.12 10.88
C LYS A 307 15.67 -5.74 9.58
N ILE A 308 14.73 -5.09 8.88
CA ILE A 308 14.24 -5.50 7.57
C ILE A 308 15.39 -5.59 6.55
N LEU A 309 16.38 -4.70 6.61
CA LEU A 309 17.54 -4.70 5.72
C LEU A 309 18.41 -5.97 5.86
N GLU A 310 18.35 -6.62 7.03
CA GLU A 310 19.12 -7.81 7.37
C GLU A 310 18.29 -9.11 7.35
N THR A 311 16.99 -9.04 7.06
CA THR A 311 16.05 -10.18 7.21
C THR A 311 15.06 -10.34 6.08
N HIS A 312 15.12 -9.47 5.06
CA HIS A 312 14.30 -9.57 3.86
C HIS A 312 15.17 -9.65 2.59
N SER A 313 14.80 -10.56 1.68
CA SER A 313 15.61 -10.94 0.52
C SER A 313 15.90 -9.76 -0.43
N GLN A 314 14.96 -8.83 -0.59
CA GLN A 314 15.13 -7.55 -1.31
C GLN A 314 16.46 -6.84 -1.01
N PHE A 315 16.87 -6.85 0.26
CA PHE A 315 18.02 -6.11 0.75
C PHE A 315 19.21 -7.05 0.99
N LEU A 316 18.95 -8.23 1.56
CA LEU A 316 19.95 -9.28 1.80
C LEU A 316 20.64 -9.78 0.52
N ALA A 317 19.97 -9.76 -0.63
CA ALA A 317 20.55 -10.20 -1.91
C ALA A 317 21.79 -9.41 -2.34
N PHE A 318 21.99 -8.21 -1.80
CA PHE A 318 23.12 -7.34 -2.14
C PHE A 318 24.34 -7.53 -1.23
N GLY A 319 24.21 -8.27 -0.12
CA GLY A 319 25.29 -8.53 0.83
C GLY A 319 25.97 -7.25 1.30
N ASP A 320 27.31 -7.21 1.21
CA ASP A 320 28.14 -6.07 1.59
C ASP A 320 28.20 -4.97 0.51
N PHE A 321 27.49 -5.13 -0.62
CA PHE A 321 27.48 -4.23 -1.77
C PHE A 321 26.07 -3.69 -2.08
N PRO A 322 25.43 -2.97 -1.13
CA PRO A 322 24.14 -2.31 -1.38
C PRO A 322 24.27 -1.28 -2.52
N PRO A 323 23.19 -1.04 -3.29
CA PRO A 323 23.24 -0.13 -4.43
C PRO A 323 23.47 1.32 -4.00
N THR A 324 23.99 2.11 -4.93
CA THR A 324 23.98 3.57 -4.83
C THR A 324 22.63 4.12 -5.30
N PRO A 325 22.11 5.22 -4.72
CA PRO A 325 20.89 5.85 -5.22
C PRO A 325 21.00 6.28 -6.69
N ASP A 326 19.91 6.13 -7.42
CA ASP A 326 19.82 6.55 -8.82
C ASP A 326 20.05 8.05 -8.96
N ARG A 327 20.84 8.42 -9.97
CA ARG A 327 21.00 9.81 -10.39
C ARG A 327 21.07 9.90 -11.91
N PRO A 328 20.04 10.47 -12.59
CA PRO A 328 18.81 11.06 -12.05
C PRO A 328 17.74 10.04 -11.64
N MET A 329 16.68 10.50 -10.95
CA MET A 329 15.48 9.70 -10.75
C MET A 329 14.74 9.47 -12.08
N ILE A 330 14.44 8.22 -12.42
CA ILE A 330 13.79 7.82 -13.68
C ILE A 330 12.33 7.40 -13.43
N PRO A 331 11.33 7.96 -14.14
CA PRO A 331 9.93 7.58 -13.96
C PRO A 331 9.64 6.21 -14.61
N GLN A 332 10.01 5.15 -13.90
CA GLN A 332 9.82 3.76 -14.27
C GLN A 332 8.66 3.13 -13.47
N PHE A 333 7.89 2.28 -14.13
CA PHE A 333 6.81 1.51 -13.53
C PHE A 333 7.29 0.10 -13.14
N SER A 334 6.79 -0.39 -12.02
CA SER A 334 7.03 -1.76 -11.53
C SER A 334 5.74 -2.32 -10.92
N PHE A 335 5.66 -3.63 -10.74
CA PHE A 335 4.49 -4.26 -10.10
C PHE A 335 4.42 -3.99 -8.60
N CYS A 336 5.57 -3.76 -7.96
CA CYS A 336 5.69 -3.39 -6.56
C CYS A 336 6.79 -2.34 -6.35
N SER A 337 6.86 -1.79 -5.13
CA SER A 337 7.89 -0.85 -4.68
C SER A 337 7.91 -0.85 -3.16
N SER A 338 9.10 -0.88 -2.52
CA SER A 338 9.21 -0.72 -1.06
C SER A 338 9.34 0.76 -0.69
N THR A 339 9.32 1.11 0.59
CA THR A 339 9.41 2.52 1.03
C THR A 339 10.73 3.22 0.66
N LEU A 340 11.79 2.43 0.35
CA LEU A 340 13.11 2.91 -0.08
C LEU A 340 13.24 3.06 -1.61
N HIS A 341 12.23 2.60 -2.36
CA HIS A 341 12.19 2.70 -3.81
C HIS A 341 11.20 3.77 -4.26
N TYR A 342 11.29 4.16 -5.53
CA TYR A 342 10.44 5.19 -6.14
C TYR A 342 9.77 4.74 -7.44
N ASP A 343 9.82 3.44 -7.76
CA ASP A 343 9.06 2.85 -8.86
C ASP A 343 7.56 3.14 -8.74
N ILE A 344 6.93 3.48 -9.86
CA ILE A 344 5.49 3.77 -9.96
C ILE A 344 4.71 2.45 -10.02
N ARG A 345 3.88 2.15 -9.01
CA ARG A 345 3.19 0.85 -8.96
C ARG A 345 1.94 0.82 -9.84
N ILE A 346 1.88 -0.17 -10.73
CA ILE A 346 0.72 -0.43 -11.60
C ILE A 346 0.02 -1.75 -11.21
N PRO A 347 -1.32 -1.81 -11.15
CA PRO A 347 -2.04 -3.07 -10.96
C PRO A 347 -1.77 -4.05 -12.12
N SER A 348 -1.69 -5.35 -11.80
CA SER A 348 -1.43 -6.42 -12.77
C SER A 348 -2.32 -7.63 -12.49
N LEU A 349 -2.76 -8.29 -13.56
CA LEU A 349 -3.64 -9.48 -13.50
C LEU A 349 -2.89 -10.82 -13.35
N LEU A 350 -1.56 -10.80 -13.17
CA LEU A 350 -0.68 -11.99 -13.19
C LEU A 350 -1.10 -13.15 -12.25
N SER A 351 -1.83 -12.86 -11.18
CA SER A 351 -2.37 -13.87 -10.25
C SER A 351 -3.80 -13.56 -9.81
N TRP A 352 -4.52 -12.71 -10.56
CA TRP A 352 -5.88 -12.32 -10.22
C TRP A 352 -6.89 -13.41 -10.58
N VAL A 353 -7.81 -13.72 -9.66
CA VAL A 353 -8.96 -14.58 -9.88
C VAL A 353 -10.24 -13.91 -9.35
N GLN A 354 -11.37 -14.10 -10.06
CA GLN A 354 -12.66 -13.56 -9.61
C GLN A 354 -13.17 -14.25 -8.34
N ASP A 355 -13.00 -15.59 -8.29
CA ASP A 355 -13.38 -16.45 -7.17
C ASP A 355 -12.63 -17.80 -7.29
N ILE A 356 -12.76 -18.66 -6.27
CA ILE A 356 -12.23 -20.02 -6.24
C ILE A 356 -13.36 -20.99 -6.62
N HIS A 357 -13.14 -21.77 -7.68
CA HIS A 357 -14.11 -22.75 -8.18
C HIS A 357 -13.51 -24.15 -8.37
N PRO A 358 -14.34 -25.23 -8.31
CA PRO A 358 -15.71 -25.27 -7.77
C PRO A 358 -15.81 -24.81 -6.30
N GLN A 359 -17.01 -24.47 -5.82
CA GLN A 359 -17.24 -23.95 -4.47
C GLN A 359 -16.78 -24.93 -3.36
N GLU A 360 -16.73 -26.23 -3.65
CA GLU A 360 -16.15 -27.26 -2.78
C GLU A 360 -14.67 -27.01 -2.44
N HIS A 361 -13.94 -26.28 -3.29
CA HIS A 361 -12.57 -25.86 -3.05
C HIS A 361 -12.46 -24.56 -2.24
N ASN A 362 -13.60 -23.98 -1.84
CA ASN A 362 -13.66 -22.78 -1.00
C ASN A 362 -14.76 -22.89 0.07
N PRO A 363 -14.75 -23.93 0.93
CA PRO A 363 -15.77 -24.16 1.93
C PRO A 363 -15.81 -22.99 2.93
N GLU A 364 -17.02 -22.69 3.41
CA GLU A 364 -17.26 -21.71 4.47
C GLU A 364 -16.46 -22.03 5.74
N TRP A 365 -16.15 -20.98 6.52
CA TRP A 365 -15.28 -21.02 7.70
C TRP A 365 -15.46 -22.25 8.60
N ASP A 366 -16.70 -22.55 8.99
CA ASP A 366 -17.01 -23.63 9.94
C ASP A 366 -16.86 -25.04 9.35
N ARG A 367 -16.80 -25.16 8.01
CA ARG A 367 -16.57 -26.44 7.31
C ARG A 367 -15.07 -26.74 7.12
N ARG A 368 -14.18 -25.81 7.46
CA ARG A 368 -12.72 -25.98 7.44
C ARG A 368 -12.28 -26.66 8.72
N SER A 369 -11.57 -27.78 8.60
CA SER A 369 -11.28 -28.69 9.71
C SER A 369 -9.89 -28.55 10.33
N ASP A 370 -8.92 -27.99 9.61
CA ASP A 370 -7.55 -27.83 10.11
C ASP A 370 -7.35 -26.42 10.68
N GLU A 371 -7.09 -26.35 11.98
CA GLU A 371 -6.92 -25.10 12.73
C GLU A 371 -5.45 -24.68 12.84
N ARG A 372 -4.54 -25.36 12.13
CA ARG A 372 -3.15 -24.90 11.97
C ARG A 372 -3.08 -23.80 10.92
N LEU A 373 -2.12 -22.91 11.08
CA LEU A 373 -1.77 -21.88 10.10
C LEU A 373 -0.90 -22.49 8.99
N SER A 374 -1.45 -22.46 7.78
CA SER A 374 -0.91 -23.18 6.63
C SER A 374 -0.05 -22.29 5.73
N TRP A 375 1.05 -22.86 5.22
CA TRP A 375 1.79 -22.29 4.10
C TRP A 375 2.45 -23.36 3.26
N ARG A 376 2.36 -23.19 1.94
CA ARG A 376 3.14 -23.93 0.93
C ARG A 376 3.63 -22.94 -0.12
N GLY A 377 4.91 -23.03 -0.43
CA GLY A 377 5.56 -22.27 -1.49
C GLY A 377 6.99 -22.75 -1.69
N SER A 378 7.61 -22.39 -2.80
CA SER A 378 9.03 -22.63 -3.03
C SER A 378 9.90 -21.65 -2.24
N ASN A 379 11.20 -21.94 -2.17
CA ASN A 379 12.25 -21.13 -1.56
C ASN A 379 12.60 -19.86 -2.36
N THR A 380 11.68 -19.26 -3.12
CA THR A 380 11.95 -18.01 -3.84
C THR A 380 12.22 -16.85 -2.87
N GLY A 381 13.20 -16.02 -3.18
CA GLY A 381 13.43 -14.75 -2.49
C GLY A 381 14.70 -14.07 -2.96
N MET A 382 15.76 -14.85 -3.10
CA MET A 382 17.07 -14.46 -3.61
C MET A 382 17.82 -15.70 -4.09
N TRP A 383 18.92 -15.48 -4.81
CA TRP A 383 19.85 -16.56 -5.16
C TRP A 383 20.55 -17.12 -3.90
N GLN A 384 20.66 -18.44 -3.81
CA GLN A 384 21.03 -19.18 -2.60
C GLN A 384 22.31 -19.96 -2.85
N THR A 385 23.34 -19.67 -2.05
CA THR A 385 24.66 -20.34 -2.07
C THR A 385 25.17 -20.51 -0.63
N ALA A 386 26.27 -21.24 -0.44
CA ALA A 386 26.84 -21.47 0.88
C ALA A 386 27.44 -20.20 1.52
N GLU A 387 27.86 -19.23 0.70
CA GLU A 387 28.58 -18.03 1.09
C GLU A 387 27.64 -16.89 1.53
N ASN A 388 26.35 -16.96 1.16
CA ASN A 388 25.42 -15.85 1.34
C ASN A 388 24.37 -16.11 2.44
N ARG A 389 23.77 -15.03 2.95
CA ARG A 389 22.90 -15.04 4.14
C ARG A 389 21.43 -15.38 3.86
N TRP A 390 21.13 -16.10 2.78
CA TRP A 390 19.75 -16.42 2.37
C TRP A 390 18.87 -17.05 3.46
N LYS A 391 19.46 -17.81 4.40
CA LYS A 391 18.76 -18.43 5.54
C LYS A 391 18.10 -17.40 6.48
N GLU A 392 18.57 -16.15 6.46
CA GLU A 392 17.99 -15.02 7.19
C GLU A 392 16.81 -14.36 6.44
N SER A 393 16.54 -14.75 5.20
CA SER A 393 15.40 -14.22 4.45
C SER A 393 14.05 -14.77 4.94
N GLN A 394 12.99 -14.08 4.58
CA GLN A 394 11.63 -14.25 5.13
C GLN A 394 11.05 -15.66 5.01
N ARG A 395 11.28 -16.39 3.92
CA ARG A 395 10.71 -17.75 3.74
C ARG A 395 11.48 -18.85 4.48
N PRO A 396 12.82 -18.96 4.39
CA PRO A 396 13.58 -19.88 5.23
C PRO A 396 13.34 -19.64 6.72
N ARG A 397 13.27 -18.36 7.15
CA ARG A 397 12.87 -18.05 8.53
C ARG A 397 11.46 -18.50 8.87
N ALA A 398 10.46 -18.31 8.00
CA ALA A 398 9.10 -18.77 8.24
C ALA A 398 8.99 -20.30 8.39
N VAL A 399 9.66 -21.06 7.51
CA VAL A 399 9.70 -22.52 7.62
C VAL A 399 10.43 -22.95 8.90
N LYS A 400 11.62 -22.40 9.18
CA LYS A 400 12.38 -22.71 10.40
C LYS A 400 11.60 -22.36 11.67
N PHE A 401 10.96 -21.20 11.72
CA PHE A 401 10.14 -20.73 12.86
C PHE A 401 9.02 -21.72 13.21
N ALA A 402 8.37 -22.28 12.18
CA ALA A 402 7.27 -23.22 12.33
C ALA A 402 7.73 -24.67 12.58
N SER A 403 8.91 -25.08 12.10
CA SER A 403 9.46 -26.42 12.31
C SER A 403 10.33 -26.56 13.56
N ASP A 404 10.76 -25.45 14.16
CA ASP A 404 11.59 -25.43 15.36
C ASP A 404 10.88 -26.09 16.54
N THR A 405 11.60 -26.93 17.29
CA THR A 405 11.09 -27.62 18.48
C THR A 405 11.95 -27.37 19.73
N GLU A 406 13.05 -26.63 19.62
CA GLU A 406 14.03 -26.45 20.68
C GLU A 406 13.62 -25.36 21.68
N GLY A 407 13.59 -25.69 22.97
CA GLY A 407 13.30 -24.73 24.04
C GLY A 407 11.82 -24.32 24.14
N GLU A 408 11.60 -23.06 24.53
CA GLU A 408 10.28 -22.49 24.83
C GLU A 408 10.00 -21.20 24.05
N VAL A 409 8.72 -20.83 24.01
CA VAL A 409 8.25 -19.52 23.57
C VAL A 409 7.22 -19.01 24.59
N LYS A 410 7.37 -17.77 25.03
CA LYS A 410 6.35 -17.07 25.83
C LYS A 410 5.23 -16.63 24.88
N VAL A 411 3.97 -16.89 25.21
CA VAL A 411 2.80 -16.58 24.36
C VAL A 411 1.73 -15.87 25.17
N LEU A 412 1.17 -14.80 24.59
CA LEU A 412 -0.01 -14.09 25.07
C LEU A 412 -1.26 -14.87 24.64
N PHE A 413 -1.70 -15.79 25.50
CA PHE A 413 -3.03 -16.40 25.32
C PHE A 413 -4.12 -15.41 25.74
N PRO A 414 -5.26 -15.35 25.03
CA PRO A 414 -6.38 -14.53 25.45
C PRO A 414 -6.91 -14.97 26.82
N PRO A 415 -7.33 -14.03 27.69
CA PRO A 415 -7.99 -14.35 28.95
C PRO A 415 -9.43 -14.85 28.72
N THR A 416 -10.02 -15.47 29.75
CA THR A 416 -11.37 -16.07 29.67
C THR A 416 -12.48 -15.04 29.46
N LYS A 417 -12.34 -13.82 29.99
CA LYS A 417 -13.21 -12.69 29.66
C LYS A 417 -12.43 -11.64 28.88
N ARG A 418 -13.09 -11.01 27.92
CA ARG A 418 -12.54 -9.95 27.05
C ARG A 418 -11.78 -8.86 27.82
N ASP A 419 -12.35 -8.41 28.93
CA ASP A 419 -11.89 -7.23 29.67
C ASP A 419 -10.97 -7.58 30.85
N ASP A 420 -10.69 -8.87 31.08
CA ASP A 420 -9.68 -9.30 32.04
C ASP A 420 -8.27 -8.94 31.52
N PRO A 421 -7.27 -8.67 32.39
CA PRO A 421 -5.91 -8.37 31.95
C PRO A 421 -5.27 -9.50 31.14
N VAL A 422 -4.61 -9.16 30.03
CA VAL A 422 -3.85 -10.11 29.19
C VAL A 422 -2.65 -10.72 29.93
N GLY A 423 -2.14 -10.02 30.95
CA GLY A 423 -1.02 -10.46 31.76
C GLY A 423 0.28 -10.54 30.98
N GLU A 424 1.23 -11.29 31.53
CA GLU A 424 2.59 -11.40 30.99
C GLU A 424 2.72 -12.42 29.84
N GLY A 425 1.70 -13.25 29.61
CA GLY A 425 1.81 -14.47 28.78
C GLY A 425 2.49 -15.63 29.52
N ARG A 426 2.47 -16.81 28.89
CA ARG A 426 2.92 -18.09 29.48
C ARG A 426 3.98 -18.73 28.61
N ASN A 427 5.01 -19.32 29.21
CA ASN A 427 5.97 -20.15 28.47
C ASN A 427 5.31 -21.46 28.03
N VAL A 428 5.55 -21.86 26.78
CA VAL A 428 5.16 -23.15 26.21
C VAL A 428 6.33 -23.72 25.43
N SER A 429 6.61 -25.02 25.56
CA SER A 429 7.66 -25.66 24.77
C SER A 429 7.34 -25.62 23.28
N ARG A 430 8.33 -25.23 22.47
CA ARG A 430 8.24 -25.20 20.99
C ARG A 430 7.85 -26.56 20.42
N SER A 431 8.40 -27.65 20.99
CA SER A 431 8.03 -29.05 20.69
C SER A 431 6.54 -29.37 20.82
N LYS A 432 5.76 -28.61 21.60
CA LYS A 432 4.32 -28.77 21.76
C LYS A 432 3.53 -27.80 20.89
N ILE A 433 3.84 -26.51 20.96
CA ILE A 433 3.02 -25.47 20.31
C ILE A 433 3.21 -25.44 18.80
N ASN A 434 4.43 -25.52 18.29
CA ASN A 434 4.69 -25.38 16.87
C ASN A 434 3.98 -26.44 15.99
N PRO A 435 4.05 -27.76 16.28
CA PRO A 435 3.30 -28.75 15.51
C PRO A 435 1.77 -28.64 15.68
N ALA A 436 1.28 -28.07 16.79
CA ALA A 436 -0.14 -27.85 17.04
C ALA A 436 -0.69 -26.56 16.38
N PHE A 437 0.19 -25.59 16.09
CA PHE A 437 -0.16 -24.28 15.53
C PHE A 437 0.13 -24.16 14.04
N PHE A 438 1.14 -24.86 13.50
CA PHE A 438 1.64 -24.59 12.15
C PHE A 438 1.65 -25.80 11.22
N ASP A 439 1.32 -25.53 9.95
CA ASP A 439 1.60 -26.40 8.82
C ASP A 439 2.28 -25.58 7.71
N VAL A 440 3.49 -25.11 8.00
CA VAL A 440 4.32 -24.28 7.11
C VAL A 440 5.50 -25.11 6.64
N ALA A 441 5.63 -25.28 5.32
CA ALA A 441 6.72 -26.05 4.72
C ALA A 441 7.03 -25.54 3.32
N PHE A 442 8.29 -25.73 2.88
CA PHE A 442 8.61 -25.58 1.47
C PHE A 442 7.89 -26.64 0.62
N ALA A 443 7.61 -26.30 -0.63
CA ALA A 443 6.83 -27.12 -1.54
C ALA A 443 7.50 -27.28 -2.91
N GLY A 444 7.42 -28.50 -3.45
CA GLY A 444 8.10 -28.88 -4.69
C GLY A 444 9.54 -29.31 -4.43
N SER A 445 10.48 -28.69 -5.14
CA SER A 445 11.93 -28.91 -5.01
C SER A 445 12.65 -27.55 -4.91
N PRO A 446 13.88 -27.52 -4.36
CA PRO A 446 14.70 -26.30 -4.30
C PRO A 446 14.90 -25.64 -5.68
N LEU A 447 14.87 -24.31 -5.70
CA LEU A 447 15.18 -23.47 -6.86
C LEU A 447 15.99 -22.24 -6.44
N GLN A 448 16.43 -21.42 -7.40
CA GLN A 448 17.30 -20.25 -7.17
C GLN A 448 18.63 -20.61 -6.45
N CYS A 449 19.20 -21.77 -6.76
CA CYS A 449 20.49 -22.24 -6.26
C CYS A 449 21.29 -22.92 -7.39
N PRO A 450 22.62 -23.01 -7.27
CA PRO A 450 23.43 -23.98 -8.01
C PRO A 450 22.90 -25.42 -7.82
N GLU A 451 23.03 -26.31 -8.80
CA GLU A 451 22.40 -27.64 -8.77
C GLU A 451 22.89 -28.54 -7.62
N ASP A 452 24.17 -28.44 -7.28
CA ASP A 452 24.80 -29.07 -6.13
C ASP A 452 24.26 -28.50 -4.80
N TYR A 453 24.24 -27.17 -4.67
CA TYR A 453 23.73 -26.52 -3.47
C TYR A 453 22.21 -26.70 -3.29
N CYS A 454 21.45 -26.80 -4.39
CA CYS A 454 20.04 -27.16 -4.33
C CYS A 454 19.84 -28.53 -3.67
N LYS A 455 20.70 -29.52 -3.94
CA LYS A 455 20.64 -30.84 -3.27
C LYS A 455 20.92 -30.71 -1.78
N GLU A 456 21.86 -29.85 -1.36
CA GLU A 456 22.04 -29.55 0.06
C GLU A 456 20.79 -28.93 0.70
N ILE A 457 20.15 -27.96 0.05
CA ILE A 457 18.90 -27.32 0.53
C ILE A 457 17.75 -28.34 0.64
N GLU A 458 17.72 -29.36 -0.22
CA GLU A 458 16.75 -30.46 -0.14
C GLU A 458 16.88 -31.24 1.19
N TYR A 459 18.11 -31.44 1.68
CA TYR A 459 18.36 -32.07 2.99
C TYR A 459 18.16 -31.14 4.19
N MET A 460 18.12 -29.81 4.01
CA MET A 460 17.98 -28.84 5.10
C MET A 460 16.53 -28.67 5.61
N PHE A 461 15.52 -29.09 4.84
CA PHE A 461 14.10 -28.83 5.15
C PHE A 461 13.20 -30.01 4.79
N ASP A 462 12.05 -30.13 5.46
CA ASP A 462 10.98 -31.06 5.08
C ASP A 462 10.21 -30.52 3.86
N TRP A 463 10.62 -30.93 2.67
CA TRP A 463 10.00 -30.55 1.40
C TRP A 463 8.70 -31.34 1.15
N ARG A 464 7.59 -30.61 1.04
CA ARG A 464 6.25 -31.19 0.85
C ARG A 464 5.75 -31.02 -0.58
N LYS A 465 4.62 -31.66 -0.91
CA LYS A 465 3.92 -31.39 -2.17
C LYS A 465 3.25 -30.00 -2.10
N PHE A 466 3.12 -29.35 -3.25
CA PHE A 466 2.20 -28.21 -3.38
C PHE A 466 0.78 -28.65 -3.00
N GLN A 467 0.05 -27.80 -2.28
CA GLN A 467 -1.38 -27.98 -2.04
C GLN A 467 -2.14 -27.75 -3.36
N ASP A 468 -3.02 -28.68 -3.72
CA ASP A 468 -4.11 -28.39 -4.66
C ASP A 468 -5.17 -27.53 -3.95
N ALA A 469 -6.19 -27.09 -4.70
CA ALA A 469 -7.24 -26.24 -4.14
C ALA A 469 -8.00 -26.92 -2.98
N ARG A 470 -8.14 -28.25 -3.00
CA ARG A 470 -8.74 -29.04 -1.90
C ARG A 470 -7.84 -29.12 -0.68
N GLY A 471 -6.54 -29.34 -0.86
CA GLY A 471 -5.57 -29.31 0.24
C GLY A 471 -5.56 -27.96 0.96
N ALA A 472 -5.62 -26.85 0.21
CA ALA A 472 -5.72 -25.50 0.76
C ALA A 472 -7.11 -25.19 1.38
N ALA A 473 -8.17 -25.81 0.88
CA ALA A 473 -9.55 -25.65 1.38
C ALA A 473 -9.74 -26.12 2.83
N ASN A 474 -8.91 -27.04 3.33
CA ASN A 474 -9.08 -27.62 4.66
C ASN A 474 -8.68 -26.67 5.81
N PHE A 475 -7.79 -25.71 5.56
CA PHE A 475 -7.19 -24.88 6.60
C PHE A 475 -8.02 -23.63 6.89
N LYS A 476 -8.24 -23.33 8.17
CA LYS A 476 -8.85 -22.08 8.64
C LYS A 476 -7.91 -20.88 8.48
N TYR A 477 -6.63 -21.05 8.77
CA TYR A 477 -5.64 -19.97 8.83
C TYR A 477 -4.56 -20.13 7.77
N VAL A 478 -4.19 -19.05 7.07
CA VAL A 478 -3.20 -19.10 5.98
C VAL A 478 -2.19 -17.95 6.08
N LEU A 479 -0.91 -18.26 5.87
CA LEU A 479 0.15 -17.26 5.86
C LEU A 479 0.35 -16.66 4.46
N ASP A 480 0.54 -15.35 4.40
CA ASP A 480 1.08 -14.63 3.26
C ASP A 480 2.46 -14.07 3.56
N VAL A 481 3.44 -14.50 2.76
CA VAL A 481 4.86 -14.11 2.88
C VAL A 481 5.37 -13.75 1.48
N ASP A 482 6.14 -12.66 1.43
CA ASP A 482 6.84 -12.20 0.22
C ASP A 482 7.76 -13.28 -0.37
N GLY A 483 7.93 -13.25 -1.68
CA GLY A 483 8.86 -14.09 -2.45
C GLY A 483 10.10 -13.32 -2.85
N ASN A 484 10.44 -13.34 -4.15
CA ASN A 484 11.42 -12.38 -4.71
C ASN A 484 11.04 -10.95 -4.32
N ALA A 485 9.76 -10.63 -4.52
CA ALA A 485 9.11 -9.41 -4.08
C ALA A 485 7.73 -9.71 -3.47
N TRP A 486 6.74 -8.82 -3.62
CA TRP A 486 5.39 -8.99 -3.06
C TRP A 486 4.76 -10.36 -3.36
N SER A 487 3.96 -10.89 -2.44
CA SER A 487 3.29 -12.18 -2.68
C SER A 487 2.10 -12.06 -3.61
N SER A 488 2.28 -12.43 -4.89
CA SER A 488 1.19 -12.43 -5.90
C SER A 488 -0.01 -13.33 -5.53
N ARG A 489 0.16 -14.24 -4.56
CA ARG A 489 -0.90 -15.09 -4.02
C ARG A 489 -1.97 -14.32 -3.25
N PHE A 490 -1.65 -13.14 -2.71
CA PHE A 490 -2.49 -12.44 -1.74
C PHE A 490 -3.92 -12.23 -2.24
N GLN A 491 -4.12 -11.80 -3.48
CA GLN A 491 -5.45 -11.61 -4.07
C GLN A 491 -6.31 -12.89 -4.03
N ARG A 492 -5.72 -14.04 -4.37
CA ARG A 492 -6.40 -15.35 -4.30
C ARG A 492 -6.69 -15.77 -2.86
N LEU A 493 -5.83 -15.41 -1.90
CA LEU A 493 -6.07 -15.67 -0.48
C LEU A 493 -7.24 -14.80 0.04
N MET A 494 -7.36 -13.55 -0.40
CA MET A 494 -8.43 -12.64 0.02
C MET A 494 -9.84 -13.07 -0.44
N VAL A 495 -9.98 -13.72 -1.61
CA VAL A 495 -11.26 -14.36 -2.02
C VAL A 495 -11.51 -15.71 -1.36
N SER A 496 -10.52 -16.29 -0.66
CA SER A 496 -10.69 -17.56 0.05
C SER A 496 -11.41 -17.38 1.38
N ASN A 497 -12.15 -18.39 1.80
CA ASN A 497 -12.84 -18.46 3.09
C ASN A 497 -11.88 -18.81 4.26
N ALA A 498 -10.61 -18.40 4.18
CA ALA A 498 -9.58 -18.60 5.21
C ALA A 498 -9.06 -17.25 5.73
N LEU A 499 -8.67 -17.21 7.02
CA LEU A 499 -8.14 -16.01 7.64
C LEU A 499 -6.68 -15.81 7.24
N VAL A 500 -6.41 -14.70 6.56
CA VAL A 500 -5.08 -14.39 6.00
C VAL A 500 -4.23 -13.62 7.00
N PHE A 501 -3.04 -14.13 7.28
CA PHE A 501 -1.99 -13.50 8.09
C PHE A 501 -0.91 -12.99 7.13
N LYS A 502 -0.79 -11.67 6.92
CA LYS A 502 0.14 -11.09 5.93
C LYS A 502 1.38 -10.50 6.61
N ALA A 503 2.54 -11.06 6.29
CA ALA A 503 3.86 -10.50 6.61
C ALA A 503 4.53 -10.03 5.30
N SER A 504 4.59 -8.71 5.11
CA SER A 504 5.14 -8.12 3.87
C SER A 504 5.85 -6.79 4.12
N ILE A 505 6.83 -6.45 3.27
CA ILE A 505 7.52 -5.16 3.25
C ILE A 505 7.06 -4.22 2.12
N TYR A 506 6.10 -4.67 1.29
CA TYR A 506 5.70 -3.95 0.08
C TYR A 506 4.34 -3.28 0.27
N PRO A 507 4.29 -1.93 0.27
CA PRO A 507 3.07 -1.21 -0.04
C PRO A 507 2.59 -1.58 -1.45
N GLU A 508 1.43 -2.23 -1.54
CA GLU A 508 0.81 -2.60 -2.81
C GLU A 508 -0.21 -1.52 -3.25
N TRP A 509 -0.58 -1.48 -4.53
CA TRP A 509 -1.43 -0.42 -5.10
C TRP A 509 -2.78 -0.23 -4.39
N PHE A 510 -3.33 -1.28 -3.77
CA PHE A 510 -4.60 -1.28 -3.05
C PHE A 510 -4.47 -0.92 -1.57
N LEU A 511 -3.27 -0.62 -1.04
CA LEU A 511 -3.04 -0.54 0.41
C LEU A 511 -3.92 0.51 1.11
N ASP A 512 -4.24 1.62 0.44
CA ASP A 512 -5.13 2.65 0.99
C ASP A 512 -6.63 2.31 0.82
N ARG A 513 -6.97 1.30 0.02
CA ARG A 513 -8.34 0.80 -0.21
C ARG A 513 -8.70 -0.39 0.69
N ILE A 514 -7.71 -1.14 1.18
CA ILE A 514 -7.87 -2.23 2.15
C ILE A 514 -7.82 -1.70 3.60
N GLN A 515 -8.16 -2.52 4.58
CA GLN A 515 -8.03 -2.20 6.00
C GLN A 515 -7.47 -3.40 6.77
N PRO A 516 -6.23 -3.34 7.28
CA PRO A 516 -5.70 -4.31 8.24
C PRO A 516 -6.61 -4.39 9.48
N TRP A 517 -6.73 -5.57 10.06
CA TRP A 517 -7.66 -5.95 11.15
C TRP A 517 -9.17 -5.94 10.80
N VAL A 518 -9.56 -5.58 9.56
CA VAL A 518 -10.94 -5.79 9.06
C VAL A 518 -10.98 -6.82 7.93
N HIS A 519 -9.97 -6.83 7.06
CA HIS A 519 -9.89 -7.76 5.92
C HIS A 519 -8.79 -8.83 6.10
N TYR A 520 -7.74 -8.56 6.87
CA TYR A 520 -6.65 -9.51 7.12
C TYR A 520 -5.90 -9.17 8.41
N VAL A 521 -5.15 -10.13 8.95
CA VAL A 521 -4.27 -9.97 10.11
C VAL A 521 -2.89 -9.52 9.63
N PRO A 522 -2.42 -8.30 9.92
CA PRO A 522 -1.04 -7.91 9.66
C PRO A 522 -0.10 -8.58 10.67
N VAL A 523 1.03 -9.10 10.21
CA VAL A 523 2.05 -9.81 11.02
C VAL A 523 3.42 -9.19 10.77
N GLN A 524 4.23 -9.05 11.83
CA GLN A 524 5.59 -8.52 11.71
C GLN A 524 6.47 -9.45 10.84
N VAL A 525 7.33 -8.89 9.99
CA VAL A 525 8.13 -9.67 9.03
C VAL A 525 9.25 -10.49 9.67
N ASP A 526 9.53 -10.27 10.96
CA ASP A 526 10.36 -11.14 11.80
C ASP A 526 9.57 -12.30 12.44
N LEU A 527 8.23 -12.30 12.30
CA LEU A 527 7.25 -13.23 12.87
C LEU A 527 7.12 -13.18 14.41
N SER A 528 7.61 -12.11 15.04
CA SER A 528 7.62 -11.94 16.51
C SER A 528 6.24 -11.98 17.16
N ASP A 529 5.18 -11.60 16.44
CA ASP A 529 3.78 -11.61 16.89
C ASP A 529 2.95 -12.78 16.33
N LEU A 530 3.53 -13.70 15.57
CA LEU A 530 2.77 -14.77 14.90
C LEU A 530 2.19 -15.81 15.87
N HIS A 531 2.90 -16.18 16.94
CA HIS A 531 2.34 -17.05 17.99
C HIS A 531 1.17 -16.37 18.71
N ASP A 532 1.33 -15.10 19.08
CA ASP A 532 0.36 -14.35 19.89
C ASP A 532 -0.92 -14.04 19.08
N THR A 533 -0.76 -13.58 17.83
CA THR A 533 -1.89 -13.35 16.92
C THR A 533 -2.65 -14.63 16.59
N LEU A 534 -1.96 -15.76 16.34
CA LEU A 534 -2.64 -17.02 16.08
C LEU A 534 -3.33 -17.57 17.35
N ALA A 535 -2.68 -17.49 18.52
CA ALA A 535 -3.27 -17.89 19.79
C ALA A 535 -4.56 -17.12 20.11
N PHE A 536 -4.64 -15.84 19.75
CA PHE A 536 -5.86 -15.05 19.92
C PHE A 536 -7.05 -15.62 19.12
N PHE A 537 -6.86 -15.89 17.81
CA PHE A 537 -7.95 -16.39 16.96
C PHE A 537 -8.25 -17.87 17.16
N ARG A 538 -7.21 -18.71 17.20
CA ARG A 538 -7.26 -20.18 17.31
C ARG A 538 -7.52 -20.68 18.74
N GLY A 539 -7.23 -19.87 19.75
CA GLY A 539 -7.17 -20.33 21.14
C GLY A 539 -5.86 -21.07 21.46
N ASP A 540 -5.80 -21.60 22.68
CA ASP A 540 -4.66 -22.34 23.22
C ASP A 540 -4.43 -23.71 22.55
N LEU A 541 -3.52 -24.54 23.06
CA LEU A 541 -3.24 -25.86 22.48
C LEU A 541 -4.48 -26.74 22.23
N TYR A 542 -5.55 -26.54 23.02
CA TYR A 542 -6.81 -27.28 22.96
C TYR A 542 -7.95 -26.49 22.29
N GLY A 543 -7.70 -25.25 21.87
CA GLY A 543 -8.70 -24.34 21.27
C GLY A 543 -9.46 -23.51 22.31
N GLU A 544 -9.07 -23.55 23.59
CA GLU A 544 -9.71 -22.75 24.63
C GLU A 544 -9.35 -21.26 24.47
N GLY A 545 -10.32 -20.38 24.75
CA GLY A 545 -10.16 -18.93 24.56
C GLY A 545 -10.13 -18.46 23.09
N SER A 546 -10.50 -19.34 22.14
CA SER A 546 -10.54 -19.00 20.70
C SER A 546 -11.53 -17.87 20.37
N HIS A 547 -11.17 -17.07 19.37
CA HIS A 547 -11.99 -15.98 18.83
C HIS A 547 -12.50 -16.32 17.42
N HIS A 548 -13.03 -17.54 17.25
CA HIS A 548 -13.56 -18.03 15.98
C HIS A 548 -14.65 -17.14 15.37
N GLU A 549 -15.45 -16.45 16.20
CA GLU A 549 -16.45 -15.49 15.74
C GLU A 549 -15.83 -14.24 15.10
N LEU A 550 -14.75 -13.70 15.68
CA LEU A 550 -14.01 -12.57 15.10
C LEU A 550 -13.25 -13.00 13.83
N ALA A 551 -12.71 -14.22 13.83
CA ALA A 551 -12.07 -14.81 12.65
C ALA A 551 -13.06 -14.96 11.49
N ARG A 552 -14.26 -15.53 11.74
CA ARG A 552 -15.33 -15.66 10.73
C ARG A 552 -15.73 -14.30 10.16
N LYS A 553 -15.99 -13.30 11.02
CA LYS A 553 -16.30 -11.92 10.59
C LYS A 553 -15.21 -11.33 9.70
N MET A 554 -13.93 -11.51 10.05
CA MET A 554 -12.81 -11.02 9.23
C MET A 554 -12.71 -11.73 7.88
N VAL A 555 -13.00 -13.03 7.82
CA VAL A 555 -13.05 -13.81 6.57
C VAL A 555 -14.21 -13.38 5.66
N GLU A 556 -15.40 -13.19 6.21
CA GLU A 556 -16.55 -12.66 5.47
C GLU A 556 -16.24 -11.27 4.90
N ASN A 557 -15.66 -10.39 5.71
CA ASN A 557 -15.21 -9.06 5.29
C ASN A 557 -14.10 -9.14 4.22
N SER A 558 -13.12 -10.03 4.36
CA SER A 558 -12.06 -10.29 3.38
C SER A 558 -12.63 -10.60 2.00
N ARG A 559 -13.50 -11.62 1.94
CA ARG A 559 -14.11 -12.12 0.71
C ARG A 559 -15.02 -11.08 0.07
N GLN A 560 -15.87 -10.42 0.86
CA GLN A 560 -16.71 -9.33 0.38
C GLN A 560 -15.89 -8.15 -0.14
N TRP A 561 -14.77 -7.81 0.52
CA TRP A 561 -13.90 -6.73 0.06
C TRP A 561 -13.23 -7.07 -1.27
N ALA A 562 -12.68 -8.27 -1.41
CA ALA A 562 -12.07 -8.71 -2.68
C ALA A 562 -13.09 -8.71 -3.83
N GLN A 563 -14.32 -9.19 -3.59
CA GLN A 563 -15.38 -9.24 -4.61
C GLN A 563 -15.96 -7.86 -4.99
N LYS A 564 -15.86 -6.84 -4.13
CA LYS A 564 -16.46 -5.50 -4.34
C LYS A 564 -15.46 -4.38 -4.68
N PHE A 565 -14.20 -4.51 -4.26
CA PHE A 565 -13.19 -3.44 -4.33
C PHE A 565 -11.90 -3.86 -5.08
N TRP A 566 -11.77 -5.15 -5.46
CA TRP A 566 -10.63 -5.72 -6.20
C TRP A 566 -11.07 -6.47 -7.47
N ARG A 567 -12.10 -5.98 -8.15
CA ARG A 567 -12.52 -6.48 -9.46
C ARG A 567 -11.60 -5.94 -10.56
N LYS A 568 -11.75 -6.46 -11.79
CA LYS A 568 -11.05 -5.90 -12.96
C LYS A 568 -11.37 -4.43 -13.17
N GLU A 569 -12.62 -4.04 -12.91
CA GLU A 569 -13.13 -2.68 -13.03
C GLU A 569 -12.46 -1.74 -12.01
N ASP A 570 -12.27 -2.18 -10.76
CA ASP A 570 -11.57 -1.37 -9.75
C ASP A 570 -10.08 -1.20 -10.11
N MET A 571 -9.46 -2.24 -10.67
CA MET A 571 -8.08 -2.22 -11.16
C MET A 571 -7.93 -1.31 -12.40
N THR A 572 -8.88 -1.34 -13.33
CA THR A 572 -8.94 -0.43 -14.48
C THR A 572 -9.18 1.01 -14.03
N ALA A 573 -10.04 1.27 -13.05
CA ALA A 573 -10.24 2.62 -12.51
C ALA A 573 -8.97 3.18 -11.83
N TYR A 574 -8.17 2.34 -11.17
CA TYR A 574 -6.86 2.71 -10.66
C TYR A 574 -5.86 2.98 -11.79
N ALA A 575 -5.76 2.08 -12.77
CA ALA A 575 -4.88 2.27 -13.93
C ALA A 575 -5.25 3.54 -14.73
N PHE A 576 -6.55 3.83 -14.91
CA PHE A 576 -7.04 5.04 -15.55
C PHE A 576 -6.54 6.29 -14.81
N ARG A 577 -6.78 6.36 -13.50
CA ARG A 577 -6.32 7.51 -12.71
C ARG A 577 -4.80 7.65 -12.75
N LEU A 578 -4.07 6.54 -12.59
CA LEU A 578 -2.61 6.51 -12.63
C LEU A 578 -2.07 7.08 -13.94
N MET A 579 -2.60 6.64 -15.08
CA MET A 579 -2.14 7.08 -16.40
C MET A 579 -2.50 8.54 -16.71
N LEU A 580 -3.63 9.06 -16.20
CA LEU A 580 -3.96 10.48 -16.30
C LEU A 580 -2.98 11.36 -15.51
N GLU A 581 -2.65 10.99 -14.27
CA GLU A 581 -1.69 11.74 -13.45
C GLU A 581 -0.26 11.63 -14.01
N TYR A 582 0.13 10.43 -14.49
CA TYR A 582 1.45 10.20 -15.09
C TYR A 582 1.66 11.07 -16.33
N ALA A 583 0.74 11.01 -17.30
CA ALA A 583 0.85 11.83 -18.52
C ALA A 583 0.87 13.34 -18.21
N ARG A 584 0.11 13.77 -17.20
CA ARG A 584 0.12 15.14 -16.71
C ARG A 584 1.45 15.54 -16.07
N VAL A 585 2.10 14.67 -15.30
CA VAL A 585 3.43 14.94 -14.73
C VAL A 585 4.52 14.97 -15.80
N MET A 586 4.41 14.12 -16.82
CA MET A 586 5.35 14.13 -17.95
C MET A 586 5.15 15.34 -18.89
N SER A 587 4.02 16.05 -18.81
CA SER A 587 3.75 17.22 -19.68
C SER A 587 4.61 18.44 -19.36
N LEU A 588 5.10 19.11 -20.41
CA LEU A 588 5.74 20.43 -20.32
C LEU A 588 4.74 21.50 -19.82
N ASP A 589 3.47 21.37 -20.21
CA ASP A 589 2.36 22.18 -19.72
C ASP A 589 1.43 21.30 -18.86
N ARG A 590 1.75 21.24 -17.57
CA ARG A 590 0.96 20.51 -16.56
C ARG A 590 -0.35 21.24 -16.20
N GLU A 591 -0.48 22.53 -16.50
CA GLU A 591 -1.62 23.35 -16.10
C GLU A 591 -2.78 23.16 -17.08
N SER A 592 -2.55 23.16 -18.41
CA SER A 592 -3.59 22.81 -19.39
C SER A 592 -4.03 21.34 -19.36
N MET A 593 -3.30 20.50 -18.63
CA MET A 593 -3.68 19.13 -18.27
C MET A 593 -4.40 19.02 -16.91
N SER A 594 -4.92 20.12 -16.38
CA SER A 594 -5.81 20.12 -15.21
C SER A 594 -7.29 20.16 -15.62
N PHE A 595 -8.15 19.53 -14.83
CA PHE A 595 -9.61 19.58 -14.92
C PHE A 595 -10.19 20.59 -13.93
N SER A 596 -11.26 21.29 -14.34
CA SER A 596 -12.02 22.23 -13.52
C SER A 596 -13.52 22.06 -13.78
N ILE A 597 -14.32 22.16 -12.72
CA ILE A 597 -15.79 22.28 -12.78
C ILE A 597 -16.25 23.73 -12.85
#